data_AF-A0A2G5LDE1-F1
#
_entry.id   AF-A0A2G5LDE1-F1
#
_cell.length_a   1.000
_cell.length_b   1.000
_cell.length_c   1.000
_cell.angle_alpha   90.00
_cell.angle_beta   90.00
_cell.angle_gamma   90.00
#
_symmetry.space_group_name_H-M   'P 1'
#
loop_
_entity.id
_entity.type
_entity.pdbx_description
1 polymer ?
#
loop_
_entity_poly.entity_id
_entity_poly.type
_entity_poly.pdbx_seq_one_letter_code
_entity_poly.pdbx_strand_id
1 'polypeptide(L)'
;MFGNSTLYLVQAPNTLDRFGNGEQMEYYKDYKGIDFRVSYSLNRHCPGRLGFAAQPFERMADKGSNDDQKNYLMYGMVEKGETLQVGFNGFAINMTESFHSRLGLLYEAILKEYRNVVLKDKQGI
;
A
#
# COMPACT_ATOMS: atom_id res chain seq x y z
N MET A 1 -7.02 -9.90 -16.82
CA MET A 1 -6.49 -11.01 -15.99
C MET A 1 -6.67 -10.63 -14.54
N PHE A 2 -7.41 -11.43 -13.77
CA PHE A 2 -7.69 -11.15 -12.36
C PHE A 2 -6.46 -11.55 -11.52
N GLY A 3 -5.94 -10.61 -10.74
CA GLY A 3 -4.80 -10.87 -9.85
C GLY A 3 -5.27 -11.62 -8.60
N ASN A 4 -4.69 -12.80 -8.38
CA ASN A 4 -4.88 -13.56 -7.14
C ASN A 4 -4.35 -12.73 -5.96
N SER A 5 -5.24 -12.36 -5.04
CA SER A 5 -4.87 -11.69 -3.79
C SER A 5 -4.71 -12.76 -2.72
N THR A 6 -3.54 -12.85 -2.10
CA THR A 6 -3.30 -13.78 -1.01
C THR A 6 -3.37 -13.01 0.31
N LEU A 7 -4.35 -13.34 1.14
CA LEU A 7 -4.52 -12.76 2.48
C LEU A 7 -3.55 -13.45 3.43
N TYR A 8 -2.59 -12.70 3.98
CA TYR A 8 -1.73 -13.16 5.06
C TYR A 8 -2.05 -12.37 6.32
N LEU A 9 -2.35 -13.07 7.40
CA LEU A 9 -2.47 -12.50 8.73
C LEU A 9 -1.04 -12.35 9.29
N VAL A 10 -0.36 -11.26 8.95
CA VAL A 10 1.00 -11.00 9.43
C VAL A 10 0.89 -10.37 10.82
N GLN A 11 1.31 -11.10 11.86
CA GLN A 11 1.64 -10.48 13.14
C GLN A 11 2.97 -9.73 12.96
N ALA A 12 2.90 -8.43 12.72
CA ALA A 12 4.07 -7.58 12.61
C ALA A 12 4.80 -7.48 13.97
N PRO A 13 6.09 -7.83 14.07
CA PRO A 13 6.87 -7.56 15.26
C PRO A 13 7.25 -6.08 15.30
N ASN A 14 6.67 -5.36 16.26
CA ASN A 14 7.12 -4.07 16.79
C ASN A 14 7.47 -2.99 15.77
N THR A 15 6.43 -2.41 15.16
CA THR A 15 6.51 -1.05 14.64
C THR A 15 5.37 -0.19 15.19
N LEU A 16 5.70 0.65 16.18
CA LEU A 16 4.82 1.59 16.86
C LEU A 16 3.59 0.99 17.57
N ASP A 17 3.78 0.70 18.86
CA ASP A 17 2.74 0.78 19.89
C ASP A 17 2.16 2.21 19.99
N ARG A 18 1.34 2.62 19.01
CA ARG A 18 0.46 3.80 19.15
C ARG A 18 -1.00 3.55 18.82
N PHE A 19 -1.37 2.38 18.31
CA PHE A 19 -2.77 2.02 18.10
C PHE A 19 -2.96 0.54 18.41
N GLY A 20 -3.95 0.24 19.26
CA GLY A 20 -4.09 -1.04 19.97
C GLY A 20 -4.16 -2.28 19.08
N ASN A 21 -3.56 -3.35 19.60
CA ASN A 21 -3.55 -4.71 19.07
C ASN A 21 -4.97 -5.23 18.75
N GLY A 22 -5.26 -5.47 17.47
CA GLY A 22 -6.38 -6.32 17.02
C GLY A 22 -7.33 -5.74 15.97
N GLU A 23 -7.28 -4.44 15.66
CA GLU A 23 -8.29 -3.78 14.81
C GLU A 23 -7.77 -3.24 13.46
N GLN A 24 -6.57 -3.65 13.07
CA GLN A 24 -5.94 -3.26 11.81
C GLN A 24 -5.93 -4.45 10.84
N MET A 25 -6.53 -4.27 9.66
CA MET A 25 -6.44 -5.26 8.58
C MET A 25 -5.34 -4.84 7.61
N GLU A 26 -4.38 -5.74 7.40
CA GLU A 26 -3.29 -5.54 6.45
C GLU A 26 -3.32 -6.63 5.38
N TYR A 27 -3.04 -6.23 4.14
CA TYR A 27 -2.91 -7.14 3.01
C TYR A 27 -2.04 -6.49 1.95
N TYR A 28 -1.48 -7.29 1.05
CA TYR A 28 -0.71 -6.76 -0.07
C TYR A 28 -1.29 -7.18 -1.42
N LYS A 29 -0.99 -6.40 -2.44
CA LYS A 29 -1.26 -6.72 -3.85
C LYS A 29 -0.01 -6.51 -4.69
N ASP A 30 0.25 -7.49 -5.54
CA ASP A 30 1.33 -7.45 -6.53
C ASP A 30 0.76 -6.95 -7.86
N TYR A 31 1.10 -5.71 -8.21
CA TYR A 31 0.74 -5.09 -9.47
C TYR A 31 1.81 -5.39 -10.52
N LYS A 32 1.82 -6.63 -11.01
CA LYS A 32 2.80 -7.12 -12.01
C LYS A 32 2.84 -6.30 -13.30
N GLY A 33 1.77 -5.60 -13.66
CA GLY A 33 1.75 -4.74 -14.86
C GLY A 33 2.54 -3.44 -14.71
N ILE A 34 2.92 -3.07 -13.48
CA ILE A 34 3.69 -1.85 -13.17
C ILE A 34 4.89 -2.15 -12.26
N ASP A 35 5.17 -3.42 -12.00
CA ASP A 35 6.27 -3.91 -11.18
C ASP A 35 6.32 -3.30 -9.77
N PHE A 36 5.17 -3.27 -9.09
CA PHE A 36 5.06 -2.83 -7.69
C PHE A 36 4.36 -3.86 -6.81
N ARG A 37 4.85 -3.99 -5.58
CA ARG A 37 4.09 -4.54 -4.46
C ARG A 37 3.53 -3.37 -3.66
N VAL A 38 2.26 -3.45 -3.31
CA VAL A 38 1.62 -2.47 -2.42
C VAL A 38 1.05 -3.20 -1.22
N SER A 39 1.50 -2.83 -0.03
CA SER A 39 0.85 -3.18 1.22
C SER A 39 -0.22 -2.13 1.52
N TYR A 40 -1.39 -2.57 1.97
CA TYR A 40 -2.52 -1.75 2.35
C TYR A 40 -2.84 -1.98 3.82
N SER A 41 -3.24 -0.91 4.51
CA SER A 41 -3.69 -0.96 5.89
C SER A 41 -5.03 -0.25 6.06
N LEU A 42 -5.96 -0.94 6.71
CA LEU A 42 -7.26 -0.42 7.11
C LEU A 42 -7.33 -0.37 8.62
N ASN A 43 -7.62 0.80 9.16
CA ASN A 43 -7.83 0.98 10.59
C ASN A 43 -9.32 1.19 10.87
N ARG A 44 -9.92 0.30 11.67
CA ARG A 44 -11.35 0.37 12.03
C ARG A 44 -11.72 1.64 12.81
N HIS A 45 -10.78 2.26 13.51
CA HIS A 45 -11.00 3.54 14.19
C HIS A 45 -11.01 4.73 13.22
N CYS A 46 -10.55 4.55 11.99
CA CYS A 46 -10.56 5.57 10.94
C CYS A 46 -11.27 5.07 9.66
N PRO A 47 -12.58 4.73 9.73
CA PRO A 47 -13.32 4.12 8.63
C PRO A 47 -13.56 5.14 7.50
N GLY A 48 -12.68 5.16 6.52
CA GLY A 48 -12.64 6.20 5.50
C GLY A 48 -11.24 6.52 4.97
N ARG A 49 -10.21 5.91 5.57
CA ARG A 49 -8.82 6.05 5.18
C ARG A 49 -8.28 4.71 4.72
N LEU A 50 -7.48 4.72 3.67
CA LEU A 50 -6.68 3.57 3.23
C LEU A 50 -5.21 3.97 3.35
N GLY A 51 -4.50 3.37 4.30
CA GLY A 51 -3.06 3.47 4.35
C GLY A 51 -2.44 2.57 3.28
N PHE A 52 -1.30 2.98 2.75
CA PHE A 52 -0.53 2.14 1.83
C PHE A 52 0.97 2.33 1.99
N ALA A 53 1.71 1.31 1.61
CA ALA A 53 3.15 1.34 1.37
C ALA A 53 3.44 0.63 0.05
N ALA A 54 4.28 1.20 -0.82
CA ALA A 54 4.61 0.62 -2.12
C ALA A 54 6.12 0.48 -2.33
N GLN A 55 6.53 -0.68 -2.87
CA GLN A 55 7.91 -1.01 -3.20
C GLN A 55 7.98 -1.54 -4.64
N PRO A 56 8.87 -1.00 -5.49
CA PRO A 56 9.08 -1.54 -6.82
C PRO A 56 9.81 -2.89 -6.74
N PHE A 57 9.48 -3.82 -7.63
CA PHE A 57 9.99 -5.19 -7.56
C PHE A 57 11.51 -5.27 -7.68
N GLU A 58 12.12 -4.41 -8.48
CA GLU A 58 13.58 -4.33 -8.62
C GLU A 58 14.32 -3.95 -7.32
N ARG A 59 13.59 -3.45 -6.32
CA ARG A 59 14.14 -3.12 -4.99
C ARG A 59 13.69 -4.09 -3.89
N MET A 60 12.99 -5.16 -4.24
CA MET A 60 12.68 -6.23 -3.30
C MET A 60 13.92 -7.14 -3.21
N ALA A 61 14.57 -7.17 -2.04
CA ALA A 61 15.75 -8.01 -1.85
C ALA A 61 15.35 -9.50 -1.81
N ASP A 62 16.12 -10.38 -2.43
CA ASP A 62 15.77 -11.80 -2.58
C ASP A 62 15.57 -12.56 -1.26
N LYS A 63 16.10 -12.06 -0.13
CA LYS A 63 16.04 -12.75 1.16
C LYS A 63 15.95 -11.77 2.33
N GLY A 64 14.73 -11.53 2.84
CA GLY A 64 14.52 -11.31 4.28
C GLY A 64 14.10 -9.93 4.79
N SER A 65 13.93 -8.90 3.94
CA SER A 65 13.54 -7.54 4.42
C SER A 65 12.29 -6.96 3.73
N ASN A 66 11.63 -7.72 2.85
CA ASN A 66 10.50 -7.22 2.06
C ASN A 66 9.15 -7.19 2.81
N ASP A 67 9.10 -7.69 4.05
CA ASP A 67 7.89 -7.70 4.87
C ASP A 67 7.81 -6.49 5.82
N ASP A 68 8.89 -5.74 6.01
CA ASP A 68 8.85 -4.52 6.82
C ASP A 68 8.47 -3.32 5.95
N GLN A 69 7.20 -2.89 6.08
CA GLN A 69 6.64 -1.73 5.37
C GLN A 69 7.46 -0.45 5.59
N LYS A 70 8.23 -0.34 6.69
CA LYS A 70 9.13 0.80 6.94
C LYS A 70 10.21 0.97 5.88
N ASN A 71 10.55 -0.10 5.17
CA ASN A 71 11.59 -0.09 4.15
C ASN A 71 11.01 0.12 2.74
N TYR A 72 9.69 0.25 2.61
CA TYR A 72 9.05 0.49 1.33
C TYR A 72 9.36 1.90 0.87
N LEU A 73 9.65 2.03 -0.42
CA LEU A 73 10.06 3.26 -1.08
C LEU A 73 9.05 4.38 -0.89
N MET A 74 7.77 4.05 -0.91
CA MET A 74 6.68 4.99 -0.82
C MET A 74 5.72 4.55 0.27
N TYR A 75 5.13 5.51 0.95
CA TYR A 75 4.05 5.26 1.89
C TYR A 75 3.09 6.43 1.87
N GLY A 76 1.88 6.22 2.35
CA GLY A 76 0.90 7.28 2.29
C GLY A 76 -0.48 6.83 2.73
N MET A 77 -1.43 7.71 2.45
CA MET A 77 -2.81 7.51 2.81
C MET A 77 -3.74 8.16 1.78
N VAL A 78 -4.83 7.47 1.48
CA VAL A 78 -5.97 8.03 0.76
C VAL A 78 -7.05 8.38 1.76
N GLU A 79 -7.55 9.61 1.71
CA GLU A 79 -8.63 10.10 2.58
C GLU A 79 -9.94 10.38 1.80
N LYS A 80 -10.97 10.82 2.52
CA LYS A 80 -12.23 11.28 1.92
C LYS A 80 -11.95 12.37 0.88
N GLY A 81 -12.65 12.29 -0.25
CA GLY A 81 -12.42 13.18 -1.39
C GLY A 81 -11.30 12.70 -2.32
N GLU A 82 -10.78 11.49 -2.11
CA GLU A 82 -9.72 10.87 -2.93
C GLU A 82 -8.39 11.65 -2.91
N THR A 83 -8.20 12.46 -1.86
CA THR A 83 -6.94 13.15 -1.60
C THR A 83 -5.89 12.14 -1.20
N LEU A 84 -4.82 12.07 -1.99
CA LEU A 84 -3.69 11.19 -1.77
C LEU A 84 -2.54 11.97 -1.12
N GLN A 85 -2.11 11.52 0.06
CA GLN A 85 -0.88 11.99 0.71
C GLN A 85 0.21 10.95 0.54
N VAL A 86 1.38 11.34 0.05
CA VAL A 86 2.50 10.42 -0.24
C VAL A 86 3.79 10.94 0.37
N GLY A 87 4.46 10.07 1.13
CA GLY A 87 5.85 10.19 1.55
C GLY A 87 6.72 9.22 0.76
N PHE A 88 7.99 9.58 0.61
CA PHE A 88 9.01 8.72 0.02
C PHE A 88 10.09 8.44 1.07
N ASN A 89 10.47 7.17 1.20
CA ASN A 89 11.62 6.76 2.00
C ASN A 89 12.88 6.77 1.13
N GLY A 90 13.83 7.63 1.51
CA GLY A 90 15.14 7.74 0.88
C GLY A 90 15.41 9.11 0.26
N PHE A 91 16.69 9.49 0.19
CA PHE A 91 17.10 10.82 -0.28
C PHE A 91 17.38 10.89 -1.80
N ALA A 92 17.55 9.74 -2.47
CA ALA A 92 17.81 9.71 -3.91
C ALA A 92 17.23 8.45 -4.59
N ILE A 93 16.45 8.66 -5.65
CA ILE A 93 15.89 7.63 -6.52
C ILE A 93 16.23 8.03 -7.96
N ASN A 94 16.75 7.10 -8.75
CA ASN A 94 16.97 7.35 -10.17
C ASN A 94 15.63 7.42 -10.89
N MET A 95 15.20 8.64 -11.24
CA MET A 95 13.94 8.89 -11.94
C MET A 95 14.15 8.67 -13.44
N THR A 96 13.86 7.47 -13.93
CA THR A 96 13.76 7.21 -15.37
C THR A 96 12.34 7.52 -15.86
N GLU A 97 12.17 7.77 -17.15
CA GLU A 97 10.84 7.98 -17.75
C GLU A 97 9.89 6.81 -17.46
N SER A 98 10.39 5.58 -17.63
CA SER A 98 9.65 4.36 -17.29
C SER A 98 9.24 4.30 -15.82
N PHE A 99 10.16 4.63 -14.89
CA PHE A 99 9.83 4.64 -13.46
C PHE A 99 8.77 5.70 -13.14
N HIS A 100 8.91 6.91 -13.68
CA HIS A 100 7.95 8.00 -13.52
C HIS A 100 6.55 7.61 -14.03
N SER A 101 6.45 6.99 -15.21
CA SER A 101 5.17 6.51 -15.75
C SER A 101 4.54 5.42 -14.88
N ARG A 102 5.34 4.50 -14.33
CA ARG A 102 4.83 3.47 -13.41
C ARG A 102 4.34 4.05 -12.09
N LEU A 103 4.95 5.14 -11.60
CA LEU A 103 4.41 5.89 -10.45
C LEU A 103 3.01 6.46 -10.75
N GLY A 104 2.82 7.04 -11.94
CA GLY A 104 1.50 7.47 -12.43
C GLY A 104 0.44 6.38 -12.31
N LEU A 105 0.74 5.20 -12.86
CA LEU A 105 -0.16 4.05 -12.83
C LEU A 105 -0.36 3.47 -11.41
N LEU A 106 0.67 3.55 -10.56
CA LEU A 106 0.58 3.17 -9.16
C LEU A 106 -0.43 4.05 -8.42
N TYR A 107 -0.44 5.36 -8.68
CA TYR A 107 -1.42 6.27 -8.10
C TYR A 107 -2.86 5.89 -8.50
N GLU A 108 -3.10 5.60 -9.78
CA GLU A 108 -4.41 5.14 -10.25
C GLU A 108 -4.84 3.82 -9.59
N ALA A 109 -3.90 2.88 -9.44
CA ALA A 109 -4.14 1.59 -8.78
C ALA A 109 -4.54 1.75 -7.31
N ILE A 110 -3.85 2.63 -6.57
CA ILE A 110 -4.15 2.92 -5.17
C ILE A 110 -5.54 3.56 -5.02
N LEU A 111 -5.90 4.53 -5.88
CA LEU A 111 -7.23 5.15 -5.84
C LEU A 111 -8.34 4.15 -6.19
N LYS A 112 -8.09 3.27 -7.17
CA LYS A 112 -9.02 2.19 -7.49
C LYS A 112 -9.22 1.24 -6.31
N GLU A 113 -8.16 0.91 -5.58
CA GLU A 113 -8.26 0.08 -4.38
C GLU A 113 -9.05 0.78 -3.26
N TYR A 114 -8.80 2.08 -3.03
CA TYR A 114 -9.58 2.89 -2.10
C TYR A 114 -11.08 2.83 -2.40
N ARG A 115 -11.46 3.02 -3.66
CA ARG A 115 -12.87 2.90 -4.09
C ARG A 115 -13.43 1.51 -3.80
N ASN A 116 -12.65 0.46 -4.08
CA ASN A 116 -13.09 -0.92 -3.93
C ASN A 116 -13.28 -1.35 -2.49
N VAL A 117 -12.48 -0.83 -1.56
CA VAL A 117 -12.41 -1.33 -0.20
C VAL A 117 -13.00 -0.37 0.81
N VAL A 118 -12.88 0.94 0.60
CA VAL A 118 -13.40 1.94 1.54
C VAL A 118 -14.76 2.49 1.12
N LEU A 119 -15.01 2.65 -0.19
CA LEU A 119 -16.27 3.22 -0.67
C LEU A 119 -17.34 2.14 -0.91
N LYS A 120 -16.98 0.96 -1.44
CA LYS A 120 -17.94 -0.15 -1.60
C LYS A 120 -18.43 -0.70 -0.26
N ASP A 121 -17.57 -0.79 0.75
CA ASP A 121 -17.97 -1.19 2.11
C ASP A 121 -19.03 -0.25 2.73
N LYS A 122 -19.14 0.99 2.23
CA LYS A 122 -20.16 1.96 2.67
C LYS A 122 -21.46 1.89 1.87
N GLN A 123 -21.52 1.12 0.79
CA GLN A 123 -22.69 0.98 -0.08
C GLN A 123 -23.39 -0.38 0.09
N GLY A 124 -23.32 -0.96 1.30
CA GLY A 124 -23.85 -2.28 1.64
C GLY A 124 -25.06 -2.72 0.81
N ILE A 125 -24.83 -3.77 0.02
CA ILE A 125 -25.87 -4.72 -0.41
C ILE A 125 -25.78 -5.90 0.54
#